data_AF-A0A1W1C4L8-F1
#
_entry.id   AF-A0A1W1C4L8-F1
#
_cell.length_a   1.000
_cell.length_b   1.000
_cell.length_c   1.000
_cell.angle_alpha   90.00
_cell.angle_beta   90.00
_cell.angle_gamma   90.00
#
_symmetry.space_group_name_H-M   'P 1'
#
loop_
_entity.id
_entity.type
_entity.pdbx_description
1 polymer ?
#
loop_
_entity_poly.entity_id
_entity_poly.type
_entity_poly.pdbx_seq_one_letter_code
_entity_poly.pdbx_strand_id
1 'polypeptide(L)'
;MFLRAKYRDYYDLYFLVKEGMSLKEIFEHSTNIVEGINFKLFAIALLYIDDIEDDNIEYLEPVERISKEKIRDFFQAKLNKIVGKS
;
A
#
# COMPACT_ATOMS: atom_id res chain seq x y z
N MET A 1 13.99 7.94 4.38
CA MET A 1 12.57 8.07 4.75
C MET A 1 11.75 6.80 4.49
N PHE A 2 12.12 5.92 3.54
CA PHE A 2 11.44 4.62 3.32
C PHE A 2 11.99 3.42 4.11
N LEU A 3 13.12 3.60 4.83
CA LEU A 3 13.88 2.54 5.52
C LEU A 3 13.18 1.83 6.70
N ARG A 4 11.93 2.20 7.03
CA ARG A 4 11.17 1.58 8.15
C ARG A 4 9.85 0.94 7.70
N ALA A 5 9.55 0.92 6.40
CA ALA A 5 8.30 0.32 5.94
C ALA A 5 8.37 -1.20 6.15
N LYS A 6 7.34 -1.77 6.79
CA LYS A 6 7.27 -3.20 7.13
C LYS A 6 6.19 -3.88 6.31
N TYR A 7 6.32 -5.18 6.08
CA TYR A 7 5.30 -5.96 5.35
C TYR A 7 3.89 -5.75 5.93
N ARG A 8 3.78 -5.73 7.27
CA ARG A 8 2.54 -5.44 8.00
C ARG A 8 1.89 -4.11 7.58
N ASP A 9 2.66 -3.05 7.37
CA ASP A 9 2.09 -1.72 7.04
C ASP A 9 1.36 -1.77 5.68
N TYR A 10 1.89 -2.53 4.73
CA TYR A 10 1.24 -2.74 3.43
C TYR A 10 0.07 -3.71 3.52
N TYR A 11 0.15 -4.70 4.40
CA TYR A 11 -0.96 -5.60 4.71
C TYR A 11 -2.15 -4.82 5.27
N ASP A 12 -1.92 -3.91 6.21
CA ASP A 12 -2.95 -3.05 6.79
C ASP A 12 -3.59 -2.13 5.73
N LEU A 13 -2.75 -1.46 4.91
CA LEU A 13 -3.23 -0.64 3.80
C LEU A 13 -4.03 -1.45 2.76
N TYR A 14 -3.62 -2.69 2.48
CA TYR A 14 -4.33 -3.59 1.57
C TYR A 14 -5.75 -3.83 2.08
N PHE A 15 -5.91 -4.14 3.37
CA PHE A 15 -7.23 -4.35 3.96
C PHE A 15 -8.07 -3.07 3.98
N LEU A 16 -7.50 -1.91 4.33
CA LEU A 16 -8.25 -0.64 4.27
C LEU A 16 -8.83 -0.40 2.87
N VAL A 17 -8.05 -0.65 1.82
CA VAL A 17 -8.50 -0.45 0.44
C VAL A 17 -9.44 -1.56 -0.03
N LYS A 18 -9.25 -2.78 0.43
CA LYS A 18 -10.09 -3.93 0.11
C LYS A 18 -11.49 -3.77 0.72
N GLU A 19 -11.58 -3.30 1.97
CA GLU A 19 -12.82 -3.18 2.74
C GLU A 19 -13.62 -1.91 2.44
N GLY A 20 -13.10 -0.99 1.63
CA GLY A 20 -13.90 0.07 1.02
C GLY A 20 -13.24 1.44 0.89
N MET A 21 -12.08 1.67 1.49
CA MET A 21 -11.38 2.95 1.38
C MET A 21 -10.73 3.11 -0.01
N SER A 22 -10.88 4.26 -0.64
CA SER A 22 -10.19 4.57 -1.88
C SER A 22 -8.74 4.99 -1.64
N LEU A 23 -7.87 4.77 -2.63
CA LEU A 23 -6.49 5.28 -2.57
C LEU A 23 -6.43 6.82 -2.54
N LYS A 24 -7.48 7.51 -3.00
CA LYS A 24 -7.58 8.96 -2.91
C LYS A 24 -7.81 9.41 -1.47
N GLU A 25 -8.73 8.76 -0.75
CA GLU A 25 -8.98 9.05 0.68
C GLU A 25 -7.73 8.78 1.52
N ILE A 26 -7.04 7.66 1.30
CA ILE A 26 -5.77 7.37 1.99
C ILE A 26 -4.73 8.46 1.71
N PHE A 27 -4.61 8.89 0.46
CA PHE A 27 -3.69 9.96 0.09
C PHE A 27 -4.04 11.29 0.78
N GLU A 28 -5.32 11.68 0.81
CA GLU A 28 -5.80 12.88 1.50
C GLU A 28 -5.51 12.84 3.01
N HIS A 29 -5.66 11.67 3.65
CA HIS A 29 -5.25 11.51 5.04
C HIS A 29 -3.73 11.63 5.21
N SER A 30 -2.95 11.09 4.26
CA SER A 30 -1.49 11.14 4.32
C SER A 30 -0.91 12.55 4.19
N THR A 31 -1.57 13.46 3.45
CA THR A 31 -1.09 14.84 3.25
C THR A 31 -1.07 15.67 4.54
N ASN A 32 -1.85 15.28 5.54
CA ASN A 32 -1.85 15.94 6.85
C ASN A 32 -0.72 15.47 7.77
N ILE A 33 -0.04 14.38 7.40
CA ILE A 33 0.99 13.73 8.22
C ILE A 33 2.36 13.90 7.59
N VAL A 34 2.45 13.74 6.26
CA VAL A 34 3.70 13.79 5.51
C VAL A 34 3.74 15.05 4.68
N GLU A 35 4.47 16.05 5.14
CA GLU A 35 4.66 17.30 4.42
C GLU A 35 5.31 17.06 3.05
N GLY A 36 4.78 17.71 2.01
CA GLY A 36 5.30 17.63 0.65
C GLY A 36 5.03 16.32 -0.09
N ILE A 37 4.26 15.39 0.49
CA ILE A 37 3.82 14.20 -0.24
C ILE A 37 2.89 14.61 -1.38
N ASN A 38 3.15 14.09 -2.57
CA ASN A 38 2.25 14.21 -3.72
C ASN A 38 1.79 12.82 -4.15
N PHE A 39 0.74 12.78 -4.98
CA PHE A 39 0.14 11.51 -5.38
C PHE A 39 1.11 10.57 -6.10
N LYS A 40 2.06 11.13 -6.87
CA LYS A 40 3.09 10.34 -7.55
C LYS A 40 4.03 9.66 -6.54
N LEU A 41 4.50 10.39 -5.53
CA LEU A 41 5.34 9.83 -4.47
C LEU A 41 4.60 8.78 -3.64
N PHE A 42 3.31 9.03 -3.34
CA PHE A 42 2.44 8.07 -2.67
C PHE A 42 2.26 6.77 -3.48
N ALA A 43 1.93 6.89 -4.76
CA ALA A 43 1.76 5.74 -5.65
C ALA A 43 3.06 4.92 -5.80
N ILE A 44 4.21 5.60 -5.91
CA ILE A 44 5.52 4.97 -5.88
C ILE A 44 5.70 4.20 -4.57
N ALA A 45 5.45 4.82 -3.42
CA ALA A 45 5.60 4.15 -2.13
C ALA A 45 4.79 2.84 -2.04
N LEU A 46 3.54 2.82 -2.52
CA LEU A 46 2.70 1.61 -2.53
C LEU A 46 3.26 0.45 -3.37
N LEU A 47 4.03 0.75 -4.42
CA LEU A 47 4.55 -0.24 -5.35
C LEU A 47 5.96 -0.73 -5.00
N TYR A 48 6.67 -0.04 -4.11
CA TYR A 48 8.02 -0.39 -3.66
C TYR A 48 8.02 -1.45 -2.52
N ILE A 49 6.93 -2.19 -2.35
CA ILE A 49 6.82 -3.27 -1.34
C ILE A 49 7.83 -4.40 -1.57
N ASP A 50 8.27 -4.61 -2.81
CA ASP A 50 9.22 -5.67 -3.17
C ASP A 50 10.61 -5.44 -2.52
N ASP A 51 10.97 -4.18 -2.24
CA ASP A 51 12.25 -3.82 -1.63
C ASP A 51 12.24 -3.93 -0.09
N ILE A 52 11.14 -4.40 0.50
CA ILE A 52 11.00 -4.59 1.94
C ILE A 52 11.50 -5.98 2.30
N GLU A 53 12.29 -6.09 3.37
CA GLU A 53 12.71 -7.39 3.90
C GLU A 53 11.50 -8.29 4.21
N ASP A 54 11.64 -9.60 3.99
CA ASP A 54 10.60 -10.57 4.37
C ASP A 54 10.43 -10.63 5.88
N ASP A 55 9.49 -9.82 6.38
CA ASP A 55 8.94 -10.00 7.72
C ASP A 55 7.80 -11.00 7.67
N ASN A 56 7.97 -12.13 8.36
CA ASN A 56 6.90 -13.11 8.52
C ASN A 56 5.86 -12.58 9.51
N ILE A 57 4.61 -12.39 9.07
CA ILE A 57 3.49 -11.96 9.94
C ILE A 57 2.59 -13.12 10.37
N GLU A 58 2.95 -14.38 10.12
CA GLU A 58 2.13 -15.55 10.48
C GLU A 58 1.80 -15.62 11.97
N TYR A 59 2.69 -15.10 12.82
CA TYR A 59 2.48 -15.01 14.27
C TYR A 59 1.33 -14.06 14.65
N LEU A 60 0.88 -13.20 13.74
CA LEU A 60 -0.25 -12.29 13.92
C LEU A 60 -1.59 -12.90 13.45
N GLU A 61 -1.61 -14.18 13.08
CA GLU A 61 -2.81 -14.88 12.59
C GLU A 61 -3.54 -14.09 11.47
N PRO A 62 -2.87 -13.86 10.32
CA PRO A 62 -3.42 -13.01 9.27
C PRO A 62 -4.75 -13.54 8.75
N VAL A 63 -5.75 -12.65 8.65
CA VAL A 63 -7.08 -12.93 8.09
C VAL A 63 -7.00 -13.57 6.70
N GLU A 64 -6.05 -13.12 5.86
CA GLU A 64 -5.80 -13.68 4.54
C GLU A 64 -4.29 -13.89 4.33
N ARG A 65 -3.90 -15.07 3.83
CA ARG A 65 -2.53 -15.31 3.40
C ARG A 65 -2.31 -14.76 1.99
N ILE A 66 -1.84 -13.54 1.91
CA ILE A 66 -1.46 -12.85 0.67
C ILE A 66 0.07 -12.65 0.64
N SER A 67 0.67 -12.58 -0.55
CA SER A 67 2.09 -12.29 -0.72
C SER A 67 2.31 -10.81 -1.05
N LYS A 68 3.55 -10.31 -0.90
CA LYS A 68 3.90 -8.93 -1.23
C LYS A 68 3.59 -8.58 -2.69
N GLU A 69 3.88 -9.49 -3.60
CA GLU A 69 3.65 -9.32 -5.03
C GLU A 69 2.16 -9.18 -5.33
N LYS A 70 1.31 -9.95 -4.64
CA LYS A 70 -0.15 -9.84 -4.79
C LYS A 70 -0.67 -8.50 -4.24
N ILE A 71 -0.12 -8.02 -3.12
CA ILE A 71 -0.47 -6.69 -2.59
C ILE A 71 -0.05 -5.59 -3.58
N ARG A 72 1.17 -5.67 -4.12
CA ARG A 72 1.67 -4.76 -5.16
C ARG A 72 0.74 -4.74 -6.37
N ASP A 73 0.42 -5.92 -6.90
CA ASP A 73 -0.42 -6.07 -8.09
C ASP A 73 -1.84 -5.53 -7.83
N PHE A 74 -2.37 -5.73 -6.62
CA PHE A 74 -3.63 -5.12 -6.19
C PHE A 74 -3.58 -3.60 -6.22
N PHE A 75 -2.55 -2.97 -5.63
CA PHE A 75 -2.41 -1.52 -5.66
C PHE A 75 -2.16 -0.99 -7.08
N GLN A 76 -1.34 -1.68 -7.88
CA GLN A 76 -1.10 -1.34 -9.28
C GLN A 76 -2.41 -1.32 -10.08
N ALA A 77 -3.26 -2.33 -9.91
CA ALA A 77 -4.55 -2.39 -10.58
C ALA A 77 -5.49 -1.25 -10.14
N LYS A 78 -5.51 -0.89 -8.86
CA LYS A 78 -6.29 0.25 -8.34
C LYS A 78 -5.76 1.58 -8.88
N LEU A 79 -4.45 1.77 -8.94
CA LEU A 79 -3.81 2.97 -9.49
C LEU A 79 -4.09 3.12 -10.99
N ASN A 80 -4.03 2.03 -11.77
CA ASN A 80 -4.33 2.05 -13.20
C ASN A 80 -5.76 2.55 -13.48
N LYS A 81 -6.73 2.12 -12.66
CA LYS A 81 -8.13 2.60 -12.73
C LYS A 81 -8.25 4.11 -12.45
N ILE A 82 -7.42 4.64 -11.55
CA ILE A 82 -7.41 6.09 -11.24
C ILE A 82 -6.81 6.89 -12.40
N VAL A 83 -5.77 6.37 -13.04
CA VAL A 83 -5.06 7.05 -14.14
C VAL A 83 -5.77 6.87 -15.49
N GLY A 84 -6.82 6.05 -15.56
CA GLY A 84 -7.59 5.81 -16.78
C GLY A 84 -6.88 4.92 -17.81
N LYS A 85 -5.84 4.18 -17.39
CA LYS A 85 -5.22 3.15 -18.22
C LYS A 85 -6.09 1.89 -18.14
N SER A 86 -6.97 1.73 -19.12
CA SER A 86 -7.78 0.52 -19.36
C SER A 86 -6.97 -0.51 -20.11
#